data_AF-A0A2D5J1W7-F1
#
_entry.id   AF-A0A2D5J1W7-F1
#
_cell.length_a   1.000
_cell.length_b   1.000
_cell.length_c   1.000
_cell.angle_alpha   90.00
_cell.angle_beta   90.00
_cell.angle_gamma   90.00
#
_symmetry.space_group_name_H-M   'P 1'
#
loop_
_entity.id
_entity.type
_entity.pdbx_description
1 polymer ?
#
loop_
_entity_poly.entity_id
_entity_poly.type
_entity_poly.pdbx_seq_one_letter_code
_entity_poly.pdbx_strand_id
1 'polypeptide(L)'
;MRTLYLHIGHSKTGSSFLQASFANSIQALADHGFDYPGAPNEAAAGWKISSGNGQALLLAPPESFEIDRDKVFFSAERLFRSFAQEKEWEQRLIAFCSHHDVGAVEVLMFLRDPIPHAESSYQQMVKRGGATESVDKTFENYVQPELVRAALTRQYGDLPIRWHVYNYDRHKTELIELTESFLGLPEGTLVRGDDRPVNRSMTAGELNILRGLNGHDPVAASLLADALCNDVPEVKSETVFPTHAVQKAMLARLAEAIADVDGMIDPAEHYGVALQNPGCEADRYTFSARQVEVLTQTLGRRVGEVTRQMQVERARRQINLAQAMIEKGRLSDAGAMAERAEAALKGLGGEGDIEGLRRVARRMRAAATKADSPPKKPPAKPD
;
A
#
# COMPACT_ATOMS: atom_id res chain seq x y z
N MET A 1 26.50 26.31 5.30
CA MET A 1 26.35 24.85 5.16
C MET A 1 25.13 24.38 5.93
N ARG A 2 24.19 23.79 5.20
CA ARG A 2 22.95 23.22 5.70
C ARG A 2 23.17 21.79 6.22
N THR A 3 22.19 21.29 6.96
CA THR A 3 22.11 19.89 7.39
C THR A 3 20.86 19.24 6.82
N LEU A 4 21.05 18.07 6.21
CA LEU A 4 19.96 17.24 5.71
C LEU A 4 19.62 16.16 6.74
N TYR A 5 18.40 16.19 7.24
CA TYR A 5 17.84 15.18 8.14
C TYR A 5 16.99 14.21 7.31
N LEU A 6 17.23 12.92 7.50
CA LEU A 6 16.48 11.85 6.85
C LEU A 6 15.91 10.91 7.89
N HIS A 7 14.60 10.73 7.90
CA HIS A 7 14.00 9.57 8.53
C HIS A 7 13.83 8.47 7.48
N ILE A 8 14.61 7.39 7.66
CA ILE A 8 14.56 6.20 6.82
C ILE A 8 14.23 5.00 7.72
N GLY A 9 12.96 4.63 7.77
CA GLY A 9 12.55 3.37 8.40
C GLY A 9 12.48 2.30 7.32
N HIS A 10 12.93 1.08 7.60
CA HIS A 10 12.43 -0.04 6.81
C HIS A 10 10.96 -0.30 7.15
N SER A 11 10.27 -1.15 6.38
CA SER A 11 8.87 -1.44 6.64
C SER A 11 8.64 -1.83 8.10
N LYS A 12 7.45 -1.52 8.65
CA LYS A 12 6.98 -2.05 9.95
C LYS A 12 7.69 -1.55 11.20
N THR A 13 8.25 -0.34 11.15
CA THR A 13 8.89 0.33 12.29
C THR A 13 8.20 1.66 12.66
N GLY A 14 6.90 1.78 12.39
CA GLY A 14 6.14 2.98 12.73
C GLY A 14 6.28 4.14 11.74
N SER A 15 6.92 3.94 10.58
CA SER A 15 7.14 4.98 9.57
C SER A 15 5.87 5.75 9.17
N SER A 16 4.73 5.06 8.97
CA SER A 16 3.48 5.74 8.61
C SER A 16 2.93 6.62 9.74
N PHE A 17 3.12 6.22 11.00
CA PHE A 17 2.71 7.02 12.17
C PHE A 17 3.56 8.29 12.26
N LEU A 18 4.88 8.14 12.17
CA LEU A 18 5.80 9.28 12.16
C LEU A 18 5.55 10.22 10.98
N GLN A 19 5.33 9.70 9.77
CA GLN A 19 5.03 10.50 8.59
C GLN A 19 3.72 11.29 8.71
N ALA A 20 2.68 10.70 9.32
CA ALA A 20 1.45 11.43 9.63
C ALA A 20 1.72 12.55 10.65
N SER A 21 2.50 12.28 11.69
CA SER A 21 2.92 13.28 12.67
C SER A 21 3.66 14.45 12.02
N PHE A 22 4.64 14.18 11.15
CA PHE A 22 5.40 15.22 10.45
C PHE A 22 4.50 16.08 9.54
N ALA A 23 3.60 15.45 8.78
CA ALA A 23 2.67 16.15 7.90
C ALA A 23 1.71 17.08 8.68
N ASN A 24 1.37 16.72 9.92
CA ASN A 24 0.56 17.56 10.81
C ASN A 24 1.39 18.59 11.61
N SER A 25 2.73 18.55 11.50
CA SER A 25 3.66 19.40 12.27
C SER A 25 4.49 20.34 11.39
N ILE A 26 4.11 20.56 10.12
CA ILE A 26 4.91 21.35 9.17
C ILE A 26 5.18 22.76 9.67
N GLN A 27 4.16 23.43 10.23
CA GLN A 27 4.35 24.77 10.77
C GLN A 27 5.29 24.75 11.98
N ALA A 28 5.12 23.79 12.89
CA ALA A 28 5.99 23.64 14.06
C ALA A 28 7.45 23.35 13.65
N LEU A 29 7.66 22.53 12.62
CA LEU A 29 8.97 22.28 12.01
C LEU A 29 9.56 23.58 11.44
N ALA A 30 8.77 24.34 10.68
CA ALA A 30 9.19 25.61 10.09
C ALA A 30 9.57 26.66 11.15
N ASP A 31 8.83 26.72 12.26
CA ASP A 31 9.09 27.60 13.41
C ASP A 31 10.42 27.26 14.10
N HIS A 32 10.90 26.02 13.96
CA HIS A 32 12.20 25.55 14.46
C HIS A 32 13.30 25.48 13.38
N GLY A 33 13.08 26.15 12.25
CA GLY A 33 14.08 26.32 11.21
C GLY A 33 14.25 25.11 10.28
N PHE A 34 13.25 24.24 10.16
CA PHE A 34 13.23 23.15 9.19
C PHE A 34 12.43 23.50 7.93
N ASP A 35 13.03 23.25 6.77
CA ASP A 35 12.27 23.01 5.54
C ASP A 35 11.79 21.56 5.52
N TYR A 36 10.52 21.37 5.18
CA TYR A 36 9.91 20.06 4.96
C TYR A 36 9.37 19.99 3.51
N PRO A 37 10.24 19.81 2.51
CA PRO A 37 9.88 20.03 1.12
C PRO A 37 8.99 18.92 0.58
N GLY A 38 8.18 19.25 -0.42
CA GLY A 38 7.20 18.34 -1.02
C GLY A 38 5.86 18.41 -0.29
N ALA A 39 4.77 18.54 -1.05
CA ALA A 39 3.44 18.55 -0.48
C ALA A 39 3.17 17.20 0.23
N PRO A 40 2.83 17.18 1.53
CA PRO A 40 2.30 15.98 2.13
C PRO A 40 1.06 15.60 1.34
N ASN A 41 0.94 14.32 0.97
CA ASN A 41 -0.30 13.87 0.38
C ASN A 41 -1.45 14.11 1.38
N GLU A 42 -2.65 14.46 0.89
CA GLU A 42 -3.84 14.70 1.74
C GLU A 42 -4.11 13.53 2.71
N ALA A 43 -3.64 12.33 2.36
CA ALA A 43 -3.67 11.16 3.22
C ALA A 43 -2.92 11.35 4.55
N ALA A 44 -1.73 11.95 4.56
CA ALA A 44 -0.93 12.12 5.78
C ALA A 44 -1.61 13.08 6.78
N ALA A 45 -2.19 14.19 6.29
CA ALA A 45 -2.95 15.12 7.12
C ALA A 45 -4.19 14.46 7.75
N GLY A 46 -4.79 13.48 7.06
CA GLY A 46 -5.91 12.68 7.57
C GLY A 46 -5.54 11.47 8.42
N TRP A 47 -4.28 11.34 8.89
CA TRP A 47 -3.79 10.16 9.63
C TRP A 47 -3.91 8.84 8.86
N LYS A 48 -3.87 8.92 7.53
CA LYS A 48 -3.87 7.74 6.63
C LYS A 48 -2.44 7.37 6.25
N ILE A 49 -2.31 6.18 5.67
CA ILE A 49 -1.03 5.68 5.15
C ILE A 49 -0.48 6.66 4.12
N SER A 50 0.76 7.10 4.32
CA SER A 50 1.51 7.97 3.42
C SER A 50 2.84 7.32 3.03
N SER A 51 3.41 7.77 1.91
CA SER A 51 4.79 7.47 1.53
C SER A 51 5.80 8.44 2.17
N GLY A 52 5.31 9.51 2.81
CA GLY A 52 6.10 10.64 3.27
C GLY A 52 6.61 11.54 2.13
N ASN A 53 7.21 12.67 2.49
CA ASN A 53 7.73 13.66 1.55
C ASN A 53 9.06 13.23 0.88
N GLY A 54 9.80 12.30 1.48
CA GLY A 54 11.07 11.80 0.95
C GLY A 54 10.95 11.04 -0.38
N GLN A 55 9.74 10.70 -0.81
CA GLN A 55 9.51 10.15 -2.15
C GLN A 55 9.91 11.14 -3.26
N ALA A 56 9.78 12.44 -3.00
CA ALA A 56 10.22 13.48 -3.93
C ALA A 56 11.74 13.44 -4.12
N LEU A 57 12.51 13.26 -3.04
CA LEU A 57 13.98 13.17 -3.07
C LEU A 57 14.48 12.03 -3.98
N LEU A 58 13.70 10.96 -4.09
CA LEU A 58 14.00 9.81 -4.94
C LEU A 58 13.72 10.04 -6.43
N LEU A 59 12.77 10.91 -6.76
CA LEU A 59 12.21 11.01 -8.12
C LEU A 59 12.54 12.33 -8.80
N ALA A 60 12.54 13.43 -8.05
CA ALA A 60 12.71 14.77 -8.57
C ALA A 60 14.21 15.15 -8.63
N PRO A 61 14.61 16.03 -9.55
CA PRO A 61 15.98 16.53 -9.61
C PRO A 61 16.23 17.58 -8.50
N PRO A 62 17.49 17.77 -8.05
CA PRO A 62 17.81 18.69 -6.95
C PRO A 62 17.28 20.12 -7.10
N GLU A 63 17.26 20.67 -8.31
CA GLU A 63 16.81 22.03 -8.60
C GLU A 63 15.29 22.24 -8.45
N SER A 64 14.51 21.17 -8.26
CA SER A 64 13.06 21.25 -8.06
C SER A 64 12.64 21.56 -6.62
N PHE A 65 13.60 21.61 -5.69
CA PHE A 65 13.33 21.86 -4.27
C PHE A 65 13.66 23.32 -3.93
N GLU A 66 12.71 24.02 -3.33
CA GLU A 66 12.93 25.34 -2.74
C GLU A 66 13.39 25.12 -1.29
N ILE A 67 14.64 25.50 -0.99
CA ILE A 67 15.29 25.32 0.31
C ILE A 67 15.78 26.68 0.80
N ASP A 68 15.12 27.21 1.82
CA ASP A 68 15.35 28.54 2.37
C ASP A 68 16.01 28.49 3.77
N ARG A 69 15.95 27.35 4.45
CA ARG A 69 16.41 27.18 5.84
C ARG A 69 17.68 26.34 5.92
N ASP A 70 18.32 26.39 7.08
CA ASP A 70 19.57 25.66 7.34
C ASP A 70 19.36 24.17 7.58
N LYS A 71 18.14 23.76 7.95
CA LYS A 71 17.79 22.36 8.18
C LYS A 71 16.76 21.91 7.16
N VAL A 72 17.00 20.78 6.50
CA VAL A 72 16.08 20.19 5.52
C VAL A 72 15.69 18.82 6.02
N PHE A 73 14.39 18.49 6.06
CA PHE A 73 13.91 17.22 6.56
C PHE A 73 13.08 16.44 5.54
N PHE A 74 13.49 15.20 5.27
CA PHE A 74 12.72 14.24 4.49
C PHE A 74 12.44 12.96 5.28
N SER A 75 11.27 12.37 5.02
CA SER A 75 10.86 11.09 5.57
C SER A 75 10.24 10.23 4.49
N ALA A 76 10.77 9.03 4.27
CA ALA A 76 10.18 8.03 3.39
C ALA A 76 10.74 6.64 3.68
N GLU A 77 9.86 5.64 3.78
CA GLU A 77 10.27 4.24 3.97
C GLU A 77 11.16 3.74 2.82
N ARG A 78 10.85 4.20 1.59
CA ARG A 78 11.58 3.79 0.39
C ARG A 78 13.05 4.23 0.39
N LEU A 79 13.40 5.31 1.11
CA LEU A 79 14.80 5.75 1.21
C LEU A 79 15.69 4.64 1.78
N PHE A 80 15.20 3.82 2.71
CA PHE A 80 15.95 2.68 3.23
C PHE A 80 16.47 1.75 2.12
N ARG A 81 15.62 1.43 1.13
CA ARG A 81 16.05 0.60 -0.01
C ARG A 81 17.06 1.31 -0.89
N SER A 82 16.96 2.62 -1.05
CA SER A 82 17.92 3.41 -1.82
C SER A 82 19.31 3.37 -1.17
N PHE A 83 19.38 3.53 0.15
CA PHE A 83 20.62 3.36 0.91
C PHE A 83 21.19 1.94 0.76
N ALA A 84 20.35 0.91 0.94
CA ALA A 84 20.78 -0.48 0.98
C ALA A 84 21.13 -1.10 -0.39
N GLN A 85 20.46 -0.70 -1.48
CA GLN A 85 20.48 -1.48 -2.73
C GLN A 85 20.64 -0.65 -4.01
N GLU A 86 20.22 0.62 -4.05
CA GLU A 86 20.21 1.39 -5.30
C GLU A 86 21.59 2.00 -5.58
N LYS A 87 22.28 1.53 -6.63
CA LYS A 87 23.63 1.99 -6.97
C LYS A 87 23.69 3.50 -7.22
N GLU A 88 22.71 4.04 -7.95
CA GLU A 88 22.64 5.47 -8.31
C GLU A 88 22.27 6.41 -7.14
N TRP A 89 21.90 5.85 -5.98
CA TRP A 89 21.48 6.65 -4.83
C TRP A 89 22.60 7.54 -4.30
N GLU A 90 23.83 7.04 -4.30
CA GLU A 90 24.99 7.79 -3.84
C GLU A 90 25.20 9.07 -4.66
N GLN A 91 25.23 8.96 -5.99
CA GLN A 91 25.38 10.11 -6.89
C GLN A 91 24.21 11.08 -6.73
N ARG A 92 22.99 10.56 -6.55
CA ARG A 92 21.81 11.40 -6.34
C ARG A 92 21.89 12.18 -5.03
N LEU A 93 22.26 11.54 -3.93
CA LEU A 93 22.38 12.18 -2.62
C LEU A 93 23.49 13.24 -2.64
N ILE A 94 24.65 12.93 -3.24
CA ILE A 94 25.76 13.87 -3.41
C ILE A 94 25.34 15.07 -4.28
N ALA A 95 24.63 14.83 -5.39
CA ALA A 95 24.14 15.90 -6.26
C ALA A 95 23.14 16.81 -5.53
N PHE A 96 22.23 16.23 -4.74
CA PHE A 96 21.31 17.00 -3.89
C PHE A 96 22.07 17.84 -2.87
N CYS A 97 23.04 17.25 -2.17
CA CYS A 97 23.79 17.95 -1.14
C CYS A 97 24.64 19.09 -1.72
N SER A 98 25.30 18.85 -2.85
CA SER A 98 26.09 19.85 -3.57
C SER A 98 25.25 21.02 -4.05
N HIS A 99 24.07 20.75 -4.64
CA HIS A 99 23.18 21.80 -5.13
C HIS A 99 22.67 22.71 -4.01
N HIS A 100 22.38 22.16 -2.83
CA HIS A 100 21.76 22.88 -1.70
C HIS A 100 22.75 23.34 -0.60
N ASP A 101 24.06 23.27 -0.84
CA ASP A 101 25.11 23.57 0.16
C ASP A 101 24.92 22.78 1.48
N VAL A 102 24.54 21.50 1.38
CA VAL A 102 24.43 20.60 2.53
C VAL A 102 25.80 20.03 2.87
N GLY A 103 26.25 20.28 4.10
CA GLY A 103 27.55 19.84 4.60
C GLY A 103 27.54 18.54 5.39
N ALA A 104 26.36 18.09 5.84
CA ALA A 104 26.21 16.87 6.60
C ALA A 104 24.82 16.26 6.41
N VAL A 105 24.75 14.94 6.51
CA VAL A 105 23.50 14.18 6.49
C VAL A 105 23.34 13.44 7.82
N GLU A 106 22.22 13.66 8.48
CA GLU A 106 21.83 13.02 9.72
C GLU A 106 20.69 12.04 9.41
N VAL A 107 20.87 10.75 9.70
CA VAL A 107 19.93 9.69 9.32
C VAL A 107 19.36 9.00 10.55
N LEU A 108 18.05 9.15 10.76
CA LEU A 108 17.28 8.42 11.76
C LEU A 108 16.73 7.12 11.15
N MET A 109 17.07 5.98 11.74
CA MET A 109 16.58 4.67 11.34
C MET A 109 16.12 3.87 12.55
N PHE A 110 14.89 3.37 12.48
CA PHE A 110 14.40 2.37 13.43
C PHE A 110 14.64 0.97 12.84
N LEU A 111 15.38 0.12 13.54
CA LEU A 111 15.50 -1.32 13.25
C LEU A 111 14.48 -2.12 14.05
N ARG A 112 14.28 -3.39 13.71
CA ARG A 112 13.34 -4.26 14.41
C ARG A 112 13.87 -5.67 14.58
N ASP A 113 13.52 -6.33 15.68
CA ASP A 113 13.97 -7.68 15.96
C ASP A 113 13.58 -8.64 14.81
N PRO A 114 14.49 -9.51 14.34
CA PRO A 114 14.29 -10.25 13.09
C PRO A 114 13.02 -11.10 13.05
N ILE A 115 12.67 -11.79 14.15
CA ILE A 115 11.53 -12.70 14.20
C ILE A 115 10.18 -11.93 14.16
N PRO A 116 9.92 -10.96 15.08
CA PRO A 116 8.72 -10.12 14.98
C PRO A 116 8.61 -9.35 13.65
N HIS A 117 9.74 -8.90 13.10
CA HIS A 117 9.73 -8.18 11.84
C HIS A 117 9.41 -9.07 10.63
N ALA A 118 9.96 -10.29 10.56
CA ALA A 118 9.64 -11.26 9.53
C ALA A 118 8.15 -11.65 9.53
N GLU A 119 7.57 -11.83 10.73
CA GLU A 119 6.13 -12.09 10.88
C GLU A 119 5.27 -10.90 10.42
N SER A 120 5.62 -9.67 10.84
CA SER A 120 4.90 -8.47 10.41
C SER A 120 5.01 -8.25 8.89
N SER A 121 6.15 -8.62 8.30
CA SER A 121 6.38 -8.60 6.86
C SER A 121 5.50 -9.62 6.13
N TYR A 122 5.45 -10.86 6.62
CA TYR A 122 4.55 -11.90 6.11
C TYR A 122 3.09 -11.42 6.09
N GLN A 123 2.59 -10.92 7.22
CA GLN A 123 1.22 -10.43 7.30
C GLN A 123 0.95 -9.31 6.29
N GLN A 124 1.91 -8.42 6.06
CA GLN A 124 1.76 -7.35 5.07
C GLN A 124 1.74 -7.87 3.63
N MET A 125 2.60 -8.84 3.31
CA MET A 125 2.62 -9.47 1.99
C MET A 125 1.29 -10.17 1.71
N VAL A 126 0.67 -10.80 2.71
CA VAL A 126 -0.68 -11.37 2.57
C VAL A 126 -1.74 -10.26 2.39
N LYS A 127 -1.72 -9.20 3.22
CA LYS A 127 -2.72 -8.11 3.17
C LYS A 127 -2.68 -7.28 1.89
N ARG A 128 -1.49 -6.98 1.39
CA ARG A 128 -1.27 -5.97 0.32
C ARG A 128 -0.48 -6.49 -0.87
N GLY A 129 0.36 -7.50 -0.66
CA GLY A 129 1.27 -8.03 -1.67
C GLY A 129 0.70 -9.18 -2.49
N GLY A 130 -0.51 -9.66 -2.18
CA GLY A 130 -1.10 -10.80 -2.88
C GLY A 130 -0.43 -12.14 -2.55
N ALA A 131 0.31 -12.24 -1.44
CA ALA A 131 1.04 -13.46 -1.12
C ALA A 131 0.11 -14.62 -0.78
N THR A 132 0.42 -15.79 -1.35
CA THR A 132 -0.25 -17.08 -1.10
C THR A 132 0.64 -18.06 -0.32
N GLU A 133 1.94 -17.76 -0.23
CA GLU A 133 2.95 -18.59 0.44
C GLU A 133 2.72 -18.70 1.95
N SER A 134 3.38 -19.66 2.60
CA SER A 134 3.35 -19.84 4.06
C SER A 134 4.26 -18.83 4.77
N VAL A 135 4.08 -18.71 6.09
CA VAL A 135 4.99 -17.92 6.93
C VAL A 135 6.42 -18.48 6.89
N ASP A 136 6.58 -19.80 6.87
CA ASP A 136 7.88 -20.47 6.76
C ASP A 136 8.67 -19.94 5.56
N LYS A 137 8.00 -19.80 4.41
CA LYS A 137 8.64 -19.29 3.18
C LYS A 137 9.14 -17.86 3.32
N THR A 138 8.41 -17.03 4.09
CA THR A 138 8.85 -15.67 4.40
C THR A 138 10.11 -15.67 5.26
N PHE A 139 10.17 -16.53 6.28
CA PHE A 139 11.35 -16.65 7.15
C PHE A 139 12.57 -17.21 6.40
N GLU A 140 12.37 -18.17 5.50
CA GLU A 140 13.42 -18.68 4.61
C GLU A 140 14.06 -17.57 3.77
N ASN A 141 13.23 -16.66 3.24
CA ASN A 141 13.64 -15.59 2.31
C ASN A 141 13.89 -14.24 2.99
N TYR A 142 13.83 -14.16 4.33
CA TYR A 142 13.95 -12.90 5.05
C TYR A 142 15.41 -12.40 5.06
N VAL A 143 15.63 -11.14 4.66
CA VAL A 143 16.98 -10.56 4.41
C VAL A 143 17.21 -9.22 5.11
N GLN A 144 16.31 -8.79 6.00
CA GLN A 144 16.35 -7.41 6.51
C GLN A 144 17.67 -7.03 7.22
N PRO A 145 18.28 -7.86 8.10
CA PRO A 145 19.56 -7.52 8.71
C PRO A 145 20.69 -7.33 7.69
N GLU A 146 20.69 -8.10 6.60
CA GLU A 146 21.67 -7.94 5.51
C GLU A 146 21.48 -6.59 4.80
N LEU A 147 20.24 -6.16 4.59
CA LEU A 147 19.94 -4.86 4.00
C LEU A 147 20.33 -3.70 4.93
N VAL A 148 20.13 -3.86 6.24
CA VAL A 148 20.57 -2.87 7.24
C VAL A 148 22.10 -2.80 7.26
N ARG A 149 22.80 -3.93 7.26
CA ARG A 149 24.27 -3.99 7.12
C ARG A 149 24.73 -3.28 5.85
N ALA A 150 24.08 -3.55 4.72
CA ALA A 150 24.43 -2.92 3.45
C ALA A 150 24.21 -1.39 3.47
N ALA A 151 23.15 -0.91 4.12
CA ALA A 151 22.92 0.53 4.27
C ALA A 151 23.98 1.21 5.16
N LEU A 152 24.31 0.61 6.31
CA LEU A 152 25.24 1.19 7.30
C LEU A 152 26.70 1.18 6.85
N THR A 153 27.10 0.16 6.08
CA THR A 153 28.51 0.03 5.61
C THR A 153 28.78 0.77 4.31
N ARG A 154 27.74 1.32 3.66
CA ARG A 154 27.89 2.04 2.40
C ARG A 154 28.60 3.38 2.60
N GLN A 155 29.59 3.64 1.75
CA GLN A 155 30.35 4.89 1.73
C GLN A 155 29.72 5.88 0.73
N TYR A 156 29.85 7.17 1.02
CA TYR A 156 29.28 8.26 0.22
C TYR A 156 30.35 9.32 -0.11
N GLY A 157 31.56 8.86 -0.42
CA GLY A 157 32.74 9.71 -0.62
C GLY A 157 33.07 10.52 0.63
N ASP A 158 33.31 11.81 0.46
CA ASP A 158 33.61 12.75 1.56
C ASP A 158 32.36 13.31 2.25
N LEU A 159 31.14 12.94 1.81
CA LEU A 159 29.90 13.42 2.41
C LEU A 159 29.72 12.80 3.81
N PRO A 160 29.74 13.61 4.89
CA PRO A 160 29.58 13.07 6.24
C PRO A 160 28.14 12.58 6.44
N ILE A 161 27.99 11.29 6.72
CA ILE A 161 26.72 10.67 7.11
C ILE A 161 26.83 10.18 8.54
N ARG A 162 25.95 10.67 9.40
CA ARG A 162 25.80 10.19 10.78
C ARG A 162 24.50 9.43 10.94
N TRP A 163 24.60 8.24 11.51
CA TRP A 163 23.46 7.34 11.73
C TRP A 163 23.00 7.43 13.19
N HIS A 164 21.68 7.53 13.37
CA HIS A 164 20.97 7.45 14.63
C HIS A 164 20.04 6.25 14.54
N VAL A 165 20.46 5.13 15.13
CA VAL A 165 19.79 3.85 14.98
C VAL A 165 19.17 3.44 16.30
N TYR A 166 17.87 3.16 16.31
CA TYR A 166 17.13 2.73 17.48
C TYR A 166 16.36 1.44 17.19
N ASN A 167 16.20 0.58 18.19
CA ASN A 167 15.39 -0.62 18.08
C ASN A 167 13.93 -0.32 18.38
N TYR A 168 13.11 -0.43 17.34
CA TYR A 168 11.67 -0.20 17.38
C TYR A 168 10.96 -1.02 18.46
N ASP A 169 11.33 -2.29 18.67
CA ASP A 169 10.58 -3.13 19.61
C ASP A 169 10.76 -2.67 21.07
N ARG A 170 11.85 -1.91 21.35
CA ARG A 170 12.12 -1.27 22.64
C ARG A 170 11.42 0.09 22.77
N HIS A 171 11.35 0.84 21.67
CA HIS A 171 10.90 2.24 21.67
C HIS A 171 9.58 2.51 20.95
N LYS A 172 8.77 1.50 20.66
CA LYS A 172 7.50 1.64 19.92
C LYS A 172 6.51 2.64 20.52
N THR A 173 6.63 2.98 21.80
CA THR A 173 5.81 3.98 22.49
C THR A 173 6.44 5.38 22.53
N GLU A 174 7.72 5.49 22.20
CA GLU A 174 8.57 6.69 22.37
C GLU A 174 9.08 7.22 21.00
N LEU A 175 8.45 6.81 19.89
CA LEU A 175 8.94 7.13 18.55
C LEU A 175 8.95 8.64 18.27
N ILE A 176 7.95 9.38 18.80
CA ILE A 176 7.88 10.83 18.64
C ILE A 176 9.00 11.48 19.43
N GLU A 177 9.15 11.10 20.69
CA GLU A 177 10.12 11.66 21.64
C GLU A 177 11.56 11.46 21.14
N LEU A 178 11.88 10.27 20.63
CA LEU A 178 13.17 10.01 19.98
C LEU A 178 13.37 10.84 18.73
N THR A 179 12.33 11.04 17.94
CA THR A 179 12.41 11.84 16.72
C THR A 179 12.57 13.34 17.03
N GLU A 180 11.89 13.86 18.05
CA GLU A 180 12.05 15.23 18.53
C GLU A 180 13.48 15.46 19.02
N SER A 181 14.01 14.54 19.83
CA SER A 181 15.41 14.57 20.26
C SER A 181 16.39 14.57 19.07
N PHE A 182 16.18 13.68 18.09
CA PHE A 182 16.98 13.62 16.87
C PHE A 182 16.95 14.93 16.06
N LEU A 183 15.79 15.58 15.96
CA LEU A 183 15.64 16.86 15.26
C LEU A 183 16.06 18.07 16.12
N GLY A 184 16.39 17.86 17.40
CA GLY A 184 16.68 18.93 18.35
C GLY A 184 15.46 19.83 18.62
N LEU A 185 14.26 19.24 18.64
CA LEU A 185 13.00 19.91 18.94
C LEU A 185 12.66 19.75 20.44
N PRO A 186 11.96 20.73 21.05
CA PRO A 186 11.35 20.55 22.36
C PRO A 186 10.34 19.38 22.38
N GLU A 187 10.20 18.74 23.53
CA GLU A 187 9.21 17.68 23.74
C GLU A 187 7.78 18.17 23.45
N GLY A 188 7.02 17.41 22.67
CA GLY A 188 5.63 17.72 22.30
C GLY A 188 5.47 18.72 21.15
N THR A 189 6.55 19.02 20.42
CA THR A 189 6.52 19.83 19.20
C THR A 189 5.80 19.11 18.05
N LEU A 190 6.02 17.80 17.91
CA LEU A 190 5.40 16.98 16.89
C LEU A 190 4.01 16.52 17.33
N VAL A 191 3.03 16.67 16.45
CA VAL A 191 1.63 16.30 16.71
C VAL A 191 1.51 14.79 16.88
N ARG A 192 1.00 14.36 18.02
CA ARG A 192 0.59 12.96 18.27
C ARG A 192 -0.88 12.79 17.90
N GLY A 193 -1.19 11.74 17.14
CA GLY A 193 -2.56 11.38 16.77
C GLY A 193 -3.24 10.61 17.89
N ASP A 194 -4.51 10.27 17.70
CA ASP A 194 -5.20 9.33 18.59
C ASP A 194 -4.45 7.99 18.62
N ASP A 195 -4.42 7.32 19.78
CA ASP A 195 -3.81 5.99 19.98
C ASP A 195 -4.56 4.84 19.25
N ARG A 196 -5.41 5.17 18.27
CA ARG A 196 -6.15 4.18 17.50
C ARG A 196 -5.21 3.43 16.56
N PRO A 197 -5.16 2.09 16.64
CA PRO A 197 -4.35 1.30 15.72
C PRO A 197 -4.89 1.41 14.29
N VAL A 198 -4.25 2.23 13.45
CA VAL A 198 -4.67 2.45 12.04
C VAL A 198 -4.39 1.23 11.14
N ASN A 199 -3.54 0.30 11.59
CA ASN A 199 -3.15 -0.87 10.80
C ASN A 199 -2.86 -2.08 11.70
N ARG A 200 -3.91 -2.64 12.31
CA ARG A 200 -3.76 -3.84 13.14
C ARG A 200 -3.21 -5.03 12.35
N SER A 201 -2.50 -5.90 13.07
CA SER A 201 -2.20 -7.25 12.58
C SER A 201 -3.50 -8.07 12.48
N MET A 202 -3.47 -9.10 11.65
CA MET A 202 -4.58 -10.00 11.41
C MET A 202 -4.56 -11.18 12.39
N THR A 203 -5.70 -11.84 12.53
CA THR A 203 -5.81 -13.17 13.14
C THR A 203 -5.31 -14.25 12.17
N ALA A 204 -5.04 -15.46 12.66
CA ALA A 204 -4.65 -16.58 11.80
C ALA A 204 -5.77 -16.93 10.79
N GLY A 205 -7.03 -16.85 11.23
CA GLY A 205 -8.20 -17.09 10.37
C GLY A 205 -8.34 -16.06 9.25
N GLU A 206 -8.16 -14.77 9.56
CA GLU A 206 -8.18 -13.71 8.56
C GLU A 206 -7.06 -13.91 7.52
N LEU A 207 -5.84 -14.23 7.97
CA LEU A 207 -4.72 -14.50 7.06
C LEU A 207 -4.97 -15.73 6.19
N ASN A 208 -5.58 -16.78 6.73
CA ASN A 208 -5.91 -17.99 5.97
C ASN A 208 -6.90 -17.67 4.83
N ILE A 209 -7.98 -16.93 5.12
CA ILE A 209 -8.94 -16.49 4.10
C ILE A 209 -8.26 -15.60 3.05
N LEU A 210 -7.47 -14.61 3.49
CA LEU A 210 -6.79 -13.68 2.58
C LEU A 210 -5.82 -14.40 1.65
N ARG A 211 -5.06 -15.39 2.13
CA ARG A 211 -4.17 -16.22 1.29
C ARG A 211 -4.94 -17.01 0.25
N GLY A 212 -6.06 -17.63 0.65
CA GLY A 212 -6.94 -18.32 -0.29
C GLY A 212 -7.49 -17.38 -1.36
N LEU A 213 -7.97 -16.20 -0.96
CA LEU A 213 -8.46 -15.19 -1.89
C LEU A 213 -7.35 -14.63 -2.80
N ASN A 214 -6.14 -14.44 -2.31
CA ASN A 214 -5.00 -14.00 -3.12
C ASN A 214 -4.72 -14.95 -4.30
N GLY A 215 -5.00 -16.25 -4.16
CA GLY A 215 -4.88 -17.22 -5.25
C GLY A 215 -5.98 -17.14 -6.32
N HIS A 216 -7.08 -16.44 -6.05
CA HIS A 216 -8.29 -16.42 -6.90
C HIS A 216 -8.72 -15.01 -7.34
N ASP A 217 -8.80 -14.06 -6.40
CA ASP A 217 -9.13 -12.66 -6.63
C ASP A 217 -8.31 -11.77 -5.65
N PRO A 218 -7.06 -11.38 -6.03
CA PRO A 218 -6.22 -10.51 -5.22
C PRO A 218 -6.85 -9.14 -4.90
N VAL A 219 -7.76 -8.65 -5.76
CA VAL A 219 -8.47 -7.39 -5.52
C VAL A 219 -9.46 -7.57 -4.37
N ALA A 220 -10.22 -8.68 -4.37
CA ALA A 220 -11.12 -9.02 -3.28
C ALA A 220 -10.37 -9.19 -1.95
N ALA A 221 -9.21 -9.84 -1.97
CA ALA A 221 -8.37 -10.01 -0.79
C ALA A 221 -7.92 -8.66 -0.21
N SER A 222 -7.39 -7.76 -1.05
CA SER A 222 -6.97 -6.42 -0.62
C SER A 222 -8.13 -5.61 -0.02
N LEU A 223 -9.29 -5.59 -0.68
CA LEU A 223 -10.49 -4.92 -0.18
C LEU A 223 -10.96 -5.48 1.16
N LEU A 224 -10.91 -6.81 1.32
CA LEU A 224 -11.28 -7.46 2.57
C LEU A 224 -10.28 -7.16 3.68
N ALA A 225 -8.98 -7.16 3.40
CA ALA A 225 -7.97 -6.80 4.37
C ALA A 225 -8.18 -5.36 4.88
N ASP A 226 -8.51 -4.42 4.00
CA ASP A 226 -8.87 -3.06 4.37
C ASP A 226 -10.12 -2.99 5.23
N ALA A 227 -11.18 -3.68 4.83
CA ALA A 227 -12.44 -3.69 5.59
C ALA A 227 -12.24 -4.28 7.00
N LEU A 228 -11.48 -5.37 7.14
CA LEU A 228 -11.18 -5.97 8.44
C LEU A 228 -10.35 -5.07 9.34
N CYS A 229 -9.38 -4.32 8.79
CA CYS A 229 -8.60 -3.37 9.59
C CYS A 229 -9.44 -2.17 10.04
N ASN A 230 -10.33 -1.67 9.18
CA ASN A 230 -11.07 -0.42 9.43
C ASN A 230 -12.37 -0.65 10.23
N ASP A 231 -13.10 -1.73 9.96
CA ASP A 231 -14.46 -1.93 10.46
C ASP A 231 -14.53 -2.80 11.74
N VAL A 232 -13.43 -3.48 12.07
CA VAL A 232 -13.25 -4.29 13.30
C VAL A 232 -11.83 -4.11 13.89
N PRO A 233 -11.41 -2.88 14.23
CA PRO A 233 -10.08 -2.61 14.77
C PRO A 233 -9.84 -3.21 16.18
N GLU A 234 -10.90 -3.53 16.91
CA GLU A 234 -10.87 -4.09 18.27
C GLU A 234 -10.51 -5.59 18.31
N VAL A 235 -10.56 -6.27 17.17
CA VAL A 235 -10.20 -7.70 17.10
C VAL A 235 -8.70 -7.85 17.39
N LYS A 236 -8.40 -8.56 18.48
CA LYS A 236 -7.03 -8.86 18.88
C LYS A 236 -6.36 -9.74 17.82
N SER A 237 -5.24 -9.26 17.28
CA SER A 237 -4.42 -10.03 16.34
C SER A 237 -3.83 -11.29 17.01
N GLU A 238 -3.55 -12.29 16.19
CA GLU A 238 -2.85 -13.50 16.62
C GLU A 238 -1.44 -13.51 16.05
N THR A 239 -0.51 -14.09 16.78
CA THR A 239 0.86 -14.30 16.30
C THR A 239 0.89 -15.53 15.39
N VAL A 240 1.51 -15.41 14.22
CA VAL A 240 1.61 -16.49 13.24
C VAL A 240 3.06 -16.93 13.02
N PHE A 241 3.84 -17.03 14.08
CA PHE A 241 5.24 -17.46 13.99
C PHE A 241 5.37 -18.91 13.49
N PRO A 242 6.40 -19.23 12.67
CA PRO A 242 6.65 -20.59 12.26
C PRO A 242 7.25 -21.41 13.42
N THR A 243 7.55 -22.68 13.18
CA THR A 243 8.21 -23.52 14.17
C THR A 243 9.54 -22.93 14.65
N HIS A 244 9.96 -23.28 15.87
CA HIS A 244 11.28 -22.86 16.39
C HIS A 244 12.43 -23.31 15.48
N ALA A 245 12.31 -24.43 14.77
CA ALA A 245 13.34 -24.89 13.84
C ALA A 245 13.54 -23.89 12.69
N VAL A 246 12.45 -23.38 12.10
CA VAL A 246 12.48 -22.37 11.03
C VAL A 246 13.03 -21.04 11.54
N GLN A 247 12.61 -20.61 12.74
CA GLN A 247 13.14 -19.38 13.35
C GLN A 247 14.66 -19.46 13.61
N LYS A 248 15.13 -20.59 14.16
CA LYS A 248 16.56 -20.84 14.37
C LYS A 248 17.34 -20.86 13.07
N ALA A 249 16.80 -21.49 12.01
CA ALA A 249 17.44 -21.53 10.71
C ALA A 249 17.59 -20.13 10.10
N MET A 250 16.55 -19.29 10.20
CA MET A 250 16.60 -17.89 9.77
C MET A 250 17.67 -17.10 10.55
N LEU A 251 17.66 -17.19 11.88
CA LEU A 251 18.65 -16.48 12.71
C LEU A 251 20.08 -16.95 12.45
N ALA A 252 20.31 -18.25 12.29
CA ALA A 252 21.63 -18.79 11.98
C ALA A 252 22.15 -18.28 10.63
N ARG A 253 21.29 -18.22 9.60
CA ARG A 253 21.64 -17.65 8.29
C ARG A 253 22.01 -16.17 8.38
N LEU A 254 21.34 -15.42 9.26
CA LEU A 254 21.52 -13.97 9.41
C LEU A 254 22.52 -13.58 10.51
N ALA A 255 23.14 -14.54 11.18
CA ALA A 255 23.94 -14.29 12.38
C ALA A 255 25.12 -13.34 12.14
N GLU A 256 25.80 -13.47 10.99
CA GLU A 256 26.90 -12.58 10.60
C GLU A 256 26.40 -11.14 10.41
N ALA A 257 25.33 -10.95 9.62
CA ALA A 257 24.77 -9.61 9.38
C ALA A 257 24.23 -8.97 10.66
N ILE A 258 23.65 -9.76 11.56
CA ILE A 258 23.20 -9.30 12.88
C ILE A 258 24.39 -8.82 13.71
N ALA A 259 25.45 -9.64 13.81
CA ALA A 259 26.64 -9.28 14.59
C ALA A 259 27.35 -8.04 14.05
N ASP A 260 27.44 -7.91 12.72
CA ASP A 260 28.02 -6.73 12.08
C ASP A 260 27.22 -5.46 12.41
N VAL A 261 25.88 -5.53 12.32
CA VAL A 261 25.02 -4.38 12.65
C VAL A 261 25.10 -4.03 14.12
N ASP A 262 25.02 -5.01 15.01
CA ASP A 262 25.15 -4.81 16.46
C ASP A 262 26.49 -4.15 16.79
N GLY A 263 27.59 -4.57 16.14
CA GLY A 263 28.91 -3.94 16.31
C GLY A 263 29.01 -2.48 15.83
N MET A 264 28.04 -1.97 15.08
CA MET A 264 27.99 -0.59 14.57
C MET A 264 27.06 0.34 15.37
N ILE A 265 26.26 -0.20 16.31
CA ILE A 265 25.22 0.57 17.03
C ILE A 265 25.39 0.45 18.54
N ASP A 266 24.58 1.19 19.30
CA ASP A 266 24.61 1.13 20.76
C ASP A 266 24.15 -0.27 21.26
N PRO A 267 24.83 -0.86 22.27
CA PRO A 267 24.40 -2.12 22.89
C PRO A 267 22.95 -2.20 23.34
N ALA A 268 22.35 -1.07 23.75
CA ALA A 268 20.95 -1.00 24.11
C ALA A 268 20.03 -1.28 22.90
N GLU A 269 20.50 -1.00 21.69
CA GLU A 269 19.74 -1.05 20.44
C GLU A 269 19.99 -2.31 19.59
N HIS A 270 20.81 -3.25 20.09
CA HIS A 270 21.10 -4.52 19.42
C HIS A 270 19.84 -5.30 19.03
N TYR A 271 19.93 -6.17 18.02
CA TYR A 271 18.83 -7.05 17.66
C TYR A 271 18.50 -8.05 18.80
N GLY A 272 17.21 -8.18 19.10
CA GLY A 272 16.68 -9.28 19.88
C GLY A 272 16.60 -10.57 19.06
N VAL A 273 17.26 -11.63 19.52
CA VAL A 273 17.27 -12.95 18.85
C VAL A 273 16.46 -14.02 19.61
N ALA A 274 15.59 -13.59 20.51
CA ALA A 274 14.76 -14.49 21.30
C ALA A 274 13.71 -15.18 20.41
N LEU A 275 13.66 -16.51 20.48
CA LEU A 275 12.66 -17.31 19.79
C LEU A 275 11.26 -16.99 20.31
N GLN A 276 10.30 -16.99 19.40
CA GLN A 276 8.89 -16.76 19.70
C GLN A 276 8.13 -18.08 19.65
N ASN A 277 7.15 -18.24 20.53
CA ASN A 277 6.29 -19.43 20.50
C ASN A 277 5.61 -19.53 19.12
N PRO A 278 5.65 -20.69 18.45
CA PRO A 278 4.98 -20.88 17.18
C PRO A 278 3.50 -20.54 17.28
N GLY A 279 2.95 -19.95 16.22
CA GLY A 279 1.51 -19.82 16.08
C GLY A 279 0.86 -21.20 16.12
N CYS A 280 -0.32 -21.30 16.70
CA CYS A 280 -1.08 -22.54 16.66
C CYS A 280 -1.59 -22.75 15.23
N GLU A 281 -1.15 -23.81 14.55
CA GLU A 281 -1.87 -24.28 13.36
C GLU A 281 -3.22 -24.78 13.83
N ALA A 282 -4.23 -23.93 13.68
CA ALA A 282 -5.56 -24.25 14.13
C ALA A 282 -6.27 -25.07 13.04
N ASP A 283 -6.70 -26.28 13.37
CA ASP A 283 -7.68 -27.03 12.56
C ASP A 283 -9.03 -26.28 12.46
N ARG A 284 -9.22 -25.26 13.30
CA ARG A 284 -10.44 -24.45 13.39
C ARG A 284 -10.09 -22.98 13.52
N TYR A 285 -10.54 -22.18 12.58
CA TYR A 285 -10.52 -20.72 12.69
C TYR A 285 -11.82 -20.22 13.32
N THR A 286 -11.71 -19.22 14.18
CA THR A 286 -12.87 -18.56 14.80
C THR A 286 -12.97 -17.12 14.31
N PHE A 287 -14.21 -16.66 14.13
CA PHE A 287 -14.51 -15.30 13.71
C PHE A 287 -15.63 -14.77 14.61
N SER A 288 -15.53 -13.51 15.01
CA SER A 288 -16.63 -12.82 15.67
C SER A 288 -17.81 -12.64 14.70
N ALA A 289 -19.02 -12.45 15.24
CA ALA A 289 -20.20 -12.16 14.42
C ALA A 289 -19.97 -10.92 13.51
N ARG A 290 -19.27 -9.91 14.03
CA ARG A 290 -18.94 -8.70 13.29
C ARG A 290 -17.92 -8.96 12.17
N GLN A 291 -16.90 -9.79 12.39
CA GLN A 291 -15.98 -10.21 11.33
C GLN A 291 -16.73 -10.95 10.20
N VAL A 292 -17.65 -11.85 10.54
CA VAL A 292 -18.48 -12.56 9.55
C VAL A 292 -19.34 -11.59 8.73
N GLU A 293 -19.90 -10.56 9.37
CA GLU A 293 -20.64 -9.51 8.69
C GLU A 293 -19.75 -8.74 7.69
N VAL A 294 -18.57 -8.29 8.11
CA VAL A 294 -17.60 -7.58 7.25
C VAL A 294 -17.16 -8.46 6.07
N LEU A 295 -16.87 -9.74 6.33
CA LEU A 295 -16.52 -10.74 5.32
C LEU A 295 -17.61 -10.86 4.25
N THR A 296 -18.85 -11.12 4.69
CA THR A 296 -19.99 -11.36 3.79
C THR A 296 -20.39 -10.10 3.02
N GLN A 297 -20.36 -8.92 3.64
CA GLN A 297 -20.65 -7.65 2.97
C GLN A 297 -19.60 -7.32 1.90
N THR A 298 -18.31 -7.46 2.22
CA THR A 298 -17.23 -7.13 1.30
C THR A 298 -17.22 -8.06 0.09
N LEU A 299 -17.30 -9.38 0.34
CA LEU A 299 -17.33 -10.38 -0.73
C LEU A 299 -18.64 -10.30 -1.54
N GLY A 300 -19.77 -10.09 -0.88
CA GLY A 300 -21.07 -9.91 -1.54
C GLY A 300 -21.08 -8.70 -2.48
N ARG A 301 -20.51 -7.57 -2.05
CA ARG A 301 -20.34 -6.38 -2.91
C ARG A 301 -19.47 -6.69 -4.12
N ARG A 302 -18.35 -7.39 -3.93
CA ARG A 302 -17.45 -7.78 -5.02
C ARG A 302 -18.13 -8.71 -6.03
N VAL A 303 -18.85 -9.73 -5.57
CA VAL A 303 -19.63 -10.62 -6.43
C VAL A 303 -20.69 -9.84 -7.23
N GLY A 304 -21.37 -8.90 -6.57
CA GLY A 304 -22.33 -8.01 -7.22
C GLY A 304 -21.69 -7.13 -8.31
N GLU A 305 -20.51 -6.57 -8.04
CA GLU A 305 -19.75 -5.79 -9.01
C GLU A 305 -19.33 -6.62 -10.23
N VAL A 306 -18.72 -7.80 -10.01
CA VAL A 306 -18.31 -8.70 -11.09
C VAL A 306 -19.50 -9.15 -11.91
N THR A 307 -20.62 -9.51 -11.26
CA THR A 307 -21.87 -9.88 -11.95
C THR A 307 -22.39 -8.73 -12.81
N ARG A 308 -22.35 -7.50 -12.29
CA ARG A 308 -22.74 -6.29 -13.03
C ARG A 308 -21.83 -6.07 -14.24
N GLN A 309 -20.51 -6.18 -14.07
CA GLN A 309 -19.54 -6.04 -15.17
C GLN A 309 -19.77 -7.10 -16.26
N MET A 310 -19.97 -8.37 -15.87
CA MET A 310 -20.29 -9.45 -16.82
C MET A 310 -21.56 -9.18 -17.62
N GLN A 311 -22.61 -8.64 -16.98
CA GLN A 311 -23.85 -8.27 -17.65
C GLN A 311 -23.65 -7.10 -18.63
N VAL A 312 -22.88 -6.09 -18.25
CA VAL A 312 -22.52 -4.96 -19.12
C VAL A 312 -21.73 -5.46 -20.35
N GLU A 313 -20.71 -6.29 -20.15
CA GLU A 313 -19.90 -6.83 -21.25
C GLU A 313 -20.69 -7.78 -22.16
N ARG A 314 -21.65 -8.53 -21.60
CA ARG A 314 -22.58 -9.33 -22.39
C ARG A 314 -23.47 -8.45 -23.27
N ALA A 315 -24.00 -7.36 -22.72
CA ALA A 315 -24.82 -6.41 -23.47
C ALA A 315 -24.02 -5.71 -24.57
N ARG A 316 -22.78 -5.28 -24.29
CA ARG A 316 -21.87 -4.70 -25.29
C ARG A 316 -21.64 -5.64 -26.47
N ARG A 317 -21.35 -6.92 -26.20
CA ARG A 317 -21.20 -7.94 -27.24
C ARG A 317 -22.48 -8.12 -28.07
N GLN A 318 -23.65 -8.14 -27.44
CA GLN A 318 -24.94 -8.25 -28.12
C GLN A 318 -25.24 -7.03 -29.01
N ILE A 319 -24.91 -5.82 -28.54
CA ILE A 319 -25.02 -4.59 -29.33
C ILE A 319 -24.11 -4.66 -30.57
N ASN A 320 -22.85 -5.07 -30.40
CA ASN A 320 -21.90 -5.17 -31.52
C ASN A 320 -22.36 -6.21 -32.56
N LEU A 321 -22.90 -7.36 -32.11
CA LEU A 321 -23.48 -8.37 -33.01
C LEU A 321 -24.71 -7.83 -33.75
N ALA A 322 -25.60 -7.10 -33.05
CA ALA A 322 -26.75 -6.47 -33.67
C ALA A 322 -26.34 -5.49 -34.78
N GLN A 323 -25.31 -4.67 -34.52
CA GLN A 323 -24.78 -3.73 -35.51
C GLN A 323 -24.25 -4.46 -36.76
N ALA A 324 -23.41 -5.48 -36.58
CA ALA A 324 -22.88 -6.25 -37.69
C ALA A 324 -23.97 -6.99 -38.49
N MET A 325 -25.07 -7.36 -37.85
CA MET A 325 -26.24 -7.96 -38.52
C MET A 325 -27.02 -6.92 -39.35
N ILE A 326 -27.17 -5.69 -38.85
CA ILE A 326 -27.76 -4.58 -39.60
C ILE A 326 -26.95 -4.32 -40.87
N GLU A 327 -25.62 -4.25 -40.77
CA GLU A 327 -24.71 -4.05 -41.90
C GLU A 327 -24.84 -5.16 -42.97
N LYS A 328 -25.20 -6.38 -42.56
CA LYS A 328 -25.42 -7.53 -43.45
C LYS A 328 -26.88 -7.69 -43.91
N GLY A 329 -27.77 -6.76 -43.58
CA GLY A 329 -29.19 -6.83 -43.94
C GLY A 329 -30.01 -7.87 -43.14
N ARG A 330 -29.46 -8.45 -42.08
CA ARG A 330 -30.13 -9.45 -41.22
C ARG A 330 -30.90 -8.77 -40.08
N LEU A 331 -31.94 -8.04 -40.44
CA LEU A 331 -32.60 -7.09 -39.53
C LEU A 331 -33.36 -7.76 -38.36
N SER A 332 -34.08 -8.86 -38.61
CA SER A 332 -34.77 -9.60 -37.55
C SER A 332 -33.79 -10.11 -36.48
N ASP A 333 -32.67 -10.71 -36.91
CA ASP A 333 -31.63 -11.20 -35.99
C ASP A 333 -31.00 -10.06 -35.17
N ALA A 334 -30.78 -8.91 -35.82
CA ALA A 334 -30.29 -7.72 -35.14
C ALA A 334 -31.25 -7.23 -34.06
N GLY A 335 -32.56 -7.21 -34.35
CA GLY A 335 -33.60 -6.85 -33.38
C GLY A 335 -33.59 -7.77 -32.16
N ALA A 336 -33.47 -9.08 -32.38
CA ALA A 336 -33.39 -10.07 -31.30
C ALA A 336 -32.13 -9.91 -30.44
N MET A 337 -30.97 -9.60 -31.05
CA MET A 337 -29.74 -9.32 -30.29
C MET A 337 -29.85 -8.04 -29.46
N ALA A 338 -30.41 -6.97 -30.03
CA ALA A 338 -30.62 -5.70 -29.33
C ALA A 338 -31.57 -5.85 -28.12
N GLU A 339 -32.65 -6.63 -28.26
CA GLU A 339 -33.56 -6.93 -27.15
C GLU A 339 -32.88 -7.71 -26.02
N ARG A 340 -32.05 -8.71 -26.35
CA ARG A 340 -31.26 -9.44 -25.34
C ARG A 340 -30.28 -8.53 -24.61
N ALA A 341 -29.67 -7.58 -25.31
CA ALA A 341 -28.80 -6.56 -24.71
C ALA A 341 -29.57 -5.69 -23.71
N GLU A 342 -30.76 -5.23 -24.10
CA GLU A 342 -31.61 -4.42 -23.22
C GLU A 342 -32.06 -5.21 -21.98
N ALA A 343 -32.42 -6.49 -22.15
CA ALA A 343 -32.76 -7.38 -21.05
C ALA A 343 -31.58 -7.64 -20.10
N ALA A 344 -30.36 -7.82 -20.63
CA ALA A 344 -29.15 -7.99 -19.82
C ALA A 344 -28.81 -6.74 -19.01
N LEU A 345 -29.17 -5.55 -19.51
CA LEU A 345 -28.98 -4.29 -18.80
C LEU A 345 -30.14 -3.98 -17.83
N LYS A 346 -31.25 -4.72 -17.87
CA LYS A 346 -32.42 -4.47 -17.03
C LYS A 346 -32.12 -4.83 -15.58
N GLY A 347 -32.38 -3.91 -14.65
CA GLY A 347 -32.14 -4.12 -13.21
C GLY A 347 -30.75 -3.67 -12.73
N LEU A 348 -29.82 -3.34 -13.62
CA LEU A 348 -28.61 -2.62 -13.25
C LEU A 348 -28.95 -1.16 -12.95
N GLY A 349 -28.72 -0.66 -11.73
CA GLY A 349 -28.88 0.76 -11.40
C GLY A 349 -28.16 1.68 -12.41
N GLY A 350 -28.74 2.83 -12.74
CA GLY A 350 -28.35 3.61 -13.93
C GLY A 350 -27.85 5.02 -13.66
N GLU A 351 -26.52 5.18 -13.67
CA GLU A 351 -25.84 6.42 -14.03
C GLU A 351 -24.74 6.09 -15.06
N GLY A 352 -24.45 7.04 -15.96
CA GLY A 352 -23.36 6.93 -16.94
C GLY A 352 -23.57 5.90 -18.06
N ASP A 353 -22.56 5.05 -18.27
CA ASP A 353 -22.39 4.16 -19.44
C ASP A 353 -23.55 3.19 -19.67
N ILE A 354 -24.17 2.68 -18.60
CA ILE A 354 -25.28 1.71 -18.69
C ILE A 354 -26.49 2.31 -19.41
N GLU A 355 -26.84 3.57 -19.14
CA GLU A 355 -27.97 4.22 -19.81
C GLU A 355 -27.64 4.55 -21.28
N GLY A 356 -26.37 4.84 -21.56
CA GLY A 356 -25.86 4.96 -22.93
C GLY A 356 -26.06 3.66 -23.73
N LEU A 357 -25.62 2.53 -23.17
CA LEU A 357 -25.79 1.21 -23.80
C LEU A 357 -27.26 0.84 -24.01
N ARG A 358 -28.13 1.13 -23.04
CA ARG A 358 -29.59 0.93 -23.18
C ARG A 358 -30.15 1.75 -24.34
N ARG A 359 -29.77 3.02 -24.45
CA ARG A 359 -30.21 3.90 -25.54
C ARG A 359 -29.76 3.37 -26.90
N VAL A 360 -28.52 2.88 -27.01
CA VAL A 360 -28.00 2.26 -28.23
C VAL A 360 -28.79 1.01 -28.59
N ALA A 361 -29.01 0.11 -27.62
CA ALA A 361 -29.79 -1.12 -27.83
C ALA A 361 -31.22 -0.80 -28.29
N ARG A 362 -31.92 0.14 -27.64
CA ARG A 362 -33.26 0.58 -28.06
C ARG A 362 -33.27 1.14 -29.47
N ARG A 363 -32.29 1.97 -29.83
CA ARG A 363 -32.17 2.54 -31.16
C ARG A 363 -31.97 1.46 -32.23
N MET A 364 -31.10 0.48 -31.97
CA MET A 364 -30.86 -0.64 -32.90
C MET A 364 -32.13 -1.49 -33.07
N ARG A 365 -32.82 -1.80 -31.98
CA ARG A 365 -34.10 -2.51 -32.01
C ARG A 365 -35.14 -1.77 -32.86
N ALA A 366 -35.31 -0.47 -32.64
CA ALA A 366 -36.24 0.36 -33.39
C ALA A 366 -35.89 0.43 -34.89
N ALA A 367 -34.59 0.52 -35.22
CA ALA A 367 -34.12 0.51 -36.60
C ALA A 367 -34.43 -0.83 -37.30
N ALA A 368 -34.21 -1.95 -36.62
CA ALA A 368 -34.55 -3.29 -37.14
C ALA A 368 -36.06 -3.43 -37.41
N THR A 369 -36.93 -3.03 -36.48
CA THR A 369 -38.40 -3.11 -36.65
C THR A 369 -38.91 -2.22 -37.78
N LYS A 370 -38.35 -1.01 -37.94
CA LYS A 370 -38.75 -0.09 -39.01
C LYS A 370 -38.37 -0.62 -40.40
N ALA A 371 -37.22 -1.28 -40.51
CA ALA A 371 -36.73 -1.79 -41.78
C ALA A 371 -37.41 -3.12 -42.20
N ASP A 372 -38.00 -3.85 -41.26
CA ASP A 372 -38.80 -5.07 -41.52
C ASP A 372 -40.27 -4.75 -41.88
N SER A 373 -40.70 -3.50 -41.68
CA SER A 373 -42.04 -3.07 -42.10
C SER A 373 -42.09 -2.98 -43.64
N PRO A 374 -43.08 -3.59 -44.32
CA PRO A 374 -43.18 -3.52 -45.77
C PRO A 374 -43.23 -2.06 -46.21
N PRO A 375 -42.58 -1.68 -47.34
CA PRO A 375 -42.57 -0.31 -47.81
C PRO A 375 -44.01 0.18 -47.90
N LYS A 376 -44.33 1.26 -47.18
CA LYS A 376 -45.65 1.88 -47.27
C LYS A 376 -45.95 2.08 -48.75
N LYS A 377 -47.01 1.41 -49.26
CA LYS A 377 -47.48 1.61 -50.64
C LYS A 377 -47.54 3.13 -50.86
N PRO A 378 -46.96 3.65 -51.95
CA PRO A 378 -46.99 5.08 -52.22
C PRO A 378 -48.43 5.57 -52.16
N PRO A 379 -48.71 6.74 -51.58
CA PRO A 379 -50.05 7.28 -51.54
C PRO A 379 -50.60 7.28 -52.98
N ALA A 380 -51.80 6.71 -53.15
CA ALA A 380 -52.48 6.76 -54.43
C ALA A 380 -52.53 8.22 -54.88
N LYS A 381 -52.06 8.50 -56.10
CA LYS A 381 -52.13 9.87 -56.64
C LYS A 381 -53.61 10.27 -56.68
N PRO A 382 -53.98 11.45 -56.13
CA PRO A 382 -55.35 11.95 -56.26
C PRO A 382 -55.61 12.22 -57.74
N ASP A 383 -56.75 11.72 -58.22
CA ASP A 383 -57.26 11.88 -59.60
C ASP A 383 -57.63 13.33 -59.93
#